data_AF-A0A482UZP9-F1
#
_entry.id   AF-A0A482UZP9-F1
#
_cell.length_a   1.000
_cell.length_b   1.000
_cell.length_c   1.000
_cell.angle_alpha   90.00
_cell.angle_beta   90.00
_cell.angle_gamma   90.00
#
_symmetry.space_group_name_H-M   'P 1'
#
loop_
_entity.id
_entity.type
_entity.pdbx_description
1 polymer ?
#
loop_
_entity_poly.entity_id
_entity_poly.type
_entity_poly.pdbx_seq_one_letter_code
_entity_poly.pdbx_strand_id
1 'polypeptide(L)'
;MTEKPAERDRPLIIVDAANVGWAYGKHQFMAEGVQIAIQALQDMQLDILAFLPVNYLHAKTYAQSTHHVVLQSLISQNIVSLVPSGESDDAYILNYARAHNAFIISNDMYRDHLQSIHSKSIYTSMCIWLEENRCGYLFAQNNFVLNPTSALSFALHKKTIQTQHTYAHTQAHGQRHTHTQHTLTHAHTHSRNQLVQTSFEVIIQELIHKNRPHLLEHILLTRAFLALEVSIIDHTPYIIHYIPYTIRYLLCLHTGWGRQTR
;
A
#
# COMPACT_ATOMS: atom_id res chain seq x y z
N MET A 1 -25.78 5.96 -8.61
CA MET A 1 -24.84 5.21 -9.46
C MET A 1 -23.45 5.67 -9.08
N THR A 2 -22.77 4.92 -8.20
CA THR A 2 -21.37 5.21 -7.85
C THR A 2 -20.50 4.45 -8.83
N GLU A 3 -19.91 5.17 -9.78
CA GLU A 3 -18.92 4.59 -10.70
C GLU A 3 -17.80 3.94 -9.88
N LYS A 4 -17.52 2.68 -10.19
CA LYS A 4 -16.33 1.98 -9.68
C LYS A 4 -15.12 2.83 -10.08
N PRO A 5 -14.25 3.25 -9.14
CA PRO A 5 -13.09 4.05 -9.49
C PRO A 5 -12.29 3.29 -10.54
N ALA A 6 -11.96 3.97 -11.64
CA ALA A 6 -11.14 3.41 -12.69
C ALA A 6 -9.85 2.82 -12.08
N GLU A 7 -9.52 1.60 -12.46
CA GLU A 7 -8.32 0.93 -12.00
C GLU A 7 -7.11 1.78 -12.43
N ARG A 8 -6.33 2.27 -11.46
CA ARG A 8 -5.17 3.12 -11.76
C ARG A 8 -4.01 2.25 -12.23
N ASP A 9 -3.38 2.63 -13.33
CA ASP A 9 -2.17 1.96 -13.85
C ASP A 9 -0.96 2.10 -12.91
N ARG A 10 -1.00 3.07 -12.00
CA ARG A 10 0.06 3.39 -11.05
C ARG A 10 -0.50 3.47 -9.62
N PRO A 11 0.23 2.98 -8.61
CA PRO A 11 -0.14 3.18 -7.22
C PRO A 11 -0.20 4.68 -6.89
N LEU A 12 -1.25 5.08 -6.17
CA LEU A 12 -1.33 6.42 -5.58
C LEU A 12 -0.52 6.45 -4.28
N ILE A 13 0.26 7.51 -4.13
CA ILE A 13 1.08 7.80 -2.97
C ILE A 13 0.60 9.11 -2.36
N ILE A 14 0.16 9.04 -1.11
CA ILE A 14 -0.16 10.20 -0.29
C ILE A 14 1.08 10.58 0.51
N VAL A 15 1.54 11.82 0.37
CA VAL A 15 2.73 12.31 1.08
C VAL A 15 2.31 13.25 2.21
N ASP A 16 2.73 12.93 3.42
CA ASP A 16 2.68 13.82 4.56
C ASP A 16 3.80 14.85 4.44
N ALA A 17 3.51 15.98 3.79
CA ALA A 17 4.54 16.94 3.41
C ALA A 17 5.15 17.64 4.62
N ALA A 18 4.36 17.87 5.68
CA ALA A 18 4.86 18.43 6.92
C ALA A 18 5.90 17.49 7.54
N ASN A 19 5.55 16.21 7.71
CA ASN A 19 6.46 15.21 8.24
C ASN A 19 7.76 15.13 7.43
N VAL A 20 7.67 15.10 6.10
CA VAL A 20 8.82 15.08 5.19
C VAL A 20 9.71 16.31 5.32
N GLY A 21 9.12 17.51 5.30
CA GLY A 21 9.88 18.75 5.40
C GLY A 21 10.61 18.89 6.74
N TRP A 22 9.99 18.46 7.84
CA TRP A 22 10.63 18.41 9.16
C TRP A 22 11.71 17.34 9.25
N ALA A 23 11.48 16.14 8.71
CA ALA A 23 12.48 15.07 8.72
C ALA A 23 13.76 15.46 7.95
N TYR A 24 13.62 16.17 6.83
CA TYR A 24 14.78 16.68 6.08
C TYR A 24 15.51 17.79 6.83
N GLY A 25 14.76 18.79 7.32
CA GLY A 25 15.34 19.97 7.96
C GLY A 25 15.79 19.78 9.41
N LYS A 26 15.43 18.65 10.03
CA LYS A 26 15.73 18.23 11.42
C LYS A 26 15.16 19.14 12.50
N HIS A 27 15.54 20.41 12.50
CA HIS A 27 15.16 21.42 13.50
C HIS A 27 14.23 22.50 12.97
N GLN A 28 13.99 22.51 11.66
CA GLN A 28 13.06 23.41 11.00
C GLN A 28 12.43 22.70 9.81
N PHE A 29 11.26 23.15 9.40
CA PHE A 29 10.67 22.71 8.14
C PHE A 29 11.48 23.25 6.95
N MET A 30 11.77 22.38 5.99
CA MET A 30 12.48 22.70 4.74
C MET A 30 11.70 22.18 3.53
N ALA A 31 11.19 23.10 2.70
CA ALA A 31 10.42 22.76 1.49
C ALA A 31 11.24 21.94 0.47
N GLU A 32 12.56 22.12 0.45
CA GLU A 32 13.49 21.37 -0.39
C GLU A 32 13.43 19.87 -0.10
N GLY A 33 13.22 19.48 1.17
CA GLY A 33 13.02 18.08 1.55
C GLY A 33 11.77 17.47 0.90
N VAL A 34 10.68 18.25 0.87
CA VAL A 34 9.43 17.85 0.21
C VAL A 34 9.65 17.71 -1.30
N GLN A 35 10.35 18.65 -1.93
CA GLN A 35 10.67 18.60 -3.35
C GLN A 35 11.52 17.37 -3.70
N ILE A 36 12.57 17.07 -2.91
CA ILE A 36 13.44 15.90 -3.12
C ILE A 36 12.63 14.61 -3.02
N ALA A 37 11.77 14.49 -2.01
CA ALA A 37 10.94 13.31 -1.84
C ALA A 37 9.96 13.12 -3.01
N ILE A 38 9.28 14.19 -3.42
CA ILE A 38 8.37 14.17 -4.58
C ILE A 38 9.12 13.75 -5.84
N GLN A 39 10.28 14.36 -6.13
CA GLN A 39 11.05 14.03 -7.32
C GLN A 39 11.47 12.55 -7.32
N ALA A 40 11.98 12.05 -6.19
CA ALA A 40 12.37 10.64 -6.07
C ALA A 40 11.18 9.69 -6.31
N LEU A 41 9.99 10.01 -5.81
CA LEU A 41 8.78 9.22 -6.04
C LEU A 41 8.30 9.32 -7.50
N GLN A 42 8.43 10.49 -8.14
CA GLN A 42 8.10 10.68 -9.56
C GLN A 42 9.03 9.87 -10.47
N ASP A 43 10.32 9.82 -10.13
CA ASP A 43 11.31 9.02 -10.86
C ASP A 43 10.99 7.51 -10.77
N MET A 44 10.30 7.07 -9.72
CA MET A 44 9.73 5.71 -9.58
C MET A 44 8.43 5.51 -10.37
N GLN A 45 7.96 6.52 -11.11
CA GLN A 45 6.72 6.50 -11.92
C GLN A 45 5.47 6.23 -11.08
N LEU A 46 5.37 6.89 -9.93
CA LEU A 46 4.23 6.82 -9.02
C LEU A 46 3.31 8.04 -9.18
N ASP A 47 2.02 7.84 -8.93
CA ASP A 47 1.06 8.96 -8.84
C ASP A 47 1.13 9.52 -7.43
N ILE A 48 1.26 10.83 -7.29
CA ILE A 48 1.56 11.47 -6.00
C ILE A 48 0.56 12.58 -5.72
N LEU A 49 0.09 12.62 -4.48
CA LEU A 49 -0.61 13.76 -3.90
C LEU A 49 -0.08 14.02 -2.49
N ALA A 50 0.43 15.21 -2.25
CA ALA A 50 0.95 15.62 -0.95
C ALA A 50 -0.08 16.51 -0.23
N PHE A 51 -0.19 16.37 1.09
CA PHE A 51 -0.98 17.27 1.93
C PHE A 51 -0.06 18.11 2.81
N LEU A 52 -0.33 19.41 2.88
CA LEU A 52 0.43 20.36 3.71
C LEU A 52 -0.52 21.37 4.37
N PRO A 53 -0.44 21.60 5.68
CA PRO A 53 -1.20 22.68 6.33
C PRO A 53 -0.92 24.06 5.73
N VAL A 54 -1.97 24.86 5.53
CA VAL A 54 -1.86 26.18 4.88
C VAL A 54 -0.97 27.18 5.64
N ASN A 55 -0.79 27.01 6.95
CA ASN A 55 0.09 27.85 7.76
C ASN A 55 1.56 27.76 7.34
N TYR A 56 2.01 26.69 6.66
CA TYR A 56 3.37 26.61 6.12
C TYR A 56 3.62 27.63 4.99
N LEU A 57 2.58 28.12 4.30
CA LEU A 57 2.70 29.21 3.32
C LEU A 57 2.74 30.59 3.97
N HIS A 58 2.02 30.76 5.07
CA HIS A 58 1.79 32.06 5.70
C HIS A 58 2.71 32.35 6.89
N ALA A 59 3.51 31.38 7.35
CA ALA A 59 4.45 31.64 8.42
C ALA A 59 5.42 32.75 7.96
N LYS A 60 5.57 33.79 8.79
CA LYS A 60 6.40 34.97 8.49
C LYS A 60 7.84 34.59 8.10
N THR A 61 8.34 33.48 8.64
CA THR A 61 9.64 32.89 8.31
C THR A 61 9.76 32.44 6.85
N TYR A 62 8.65 32.08 6.20
CA TYR A 62 8.64 31.49 4.87
C TYR A 62 8.20 32.45 3.76
N ALA A 63 7.39 33.46 4.07
CA ALA A 63 6.75 34.34 3.09
C ALA A 63 7.71 35.10 2.13
N GLN A 64 9.01 35.16 2.42
CA GLN A 64 10.04 35.76 1.55
C GLN A 64 11.27 34.85 1.33
N SER A 65 11.17 33.56 1.60
CA SER A 65 12.29 32.62 1.45
C SER A 65 12.15 31.71 0.22
N THR A 66 13.24 31.01 -0.11
CA THR A 66 13.27 29.96 -1.14
C THR A 66 12.20 28.90 -0.91
N HIS A 67 11.84 28.63 0.34
CA HIS A 67 10.78 27.69 0.70
C HIS A 67 9.44 28.05 0.08
N HIS A 68 9.06 29.33 0.08
CA HIS A 68 7.78 29.76 -0.50
C HIS A 68 7.76 29.56 -2.02
N VAL A 69 8.87 29.82 -2.71
CA VAL A 69 8.97 29.57 -4.16
C VAL A 69 8.81 28.08 -4.48
N VAL A 70 9.47 27.21 -3.71
CA VAL A 70 9.35 25.75 -3.87
C VAL A 70 7.92 25.28 -3.62
N LEU A 71 7.30 25.69 -2.51
CA LEU A 71 5.92 25.29 -2.18
C LEU A 71 4.91 25.79 -3.21
N GLN A 72 5.00 27.06 -3.62
CA GLN A 72 4.11 27.62 -4.65
C GLN A 72 4.23 26.87 -5.97
N SER A 73 5.45 26.49 -6.37
CA SER A 73 5.65 25.67 -7.55
C SER A 73 4.92 24.32 -7.44
N LEU A 74 5.11 23.59 -6.33
CA LEU A 74 4.46 22.30 -6.10
C LEU A 74 2.92 22.38 -6.04
N ILE A 75 2.39 23.47 -5.48
CA ILE A 75 0.94 23.74 -5.42
C ILE A 75 0.40 24.05 -6.81
N SER A 76 1.09 24.91 -7.58
CA SER A 76 0.67 25.28 -8.94
C SER A 76 0.62 24.08 -9.89
N GLN A 77 1.41 23.04 -9.60
CA GLN A 77 1.43 21.78 -10.33
C GLN A 77 0.36 20.79 -9.86
N ASN A 78 -0.48 21.15 -8.89
CA ASN A 78 -1.46 20.27 -8.22
C ASN A 78 -0.84 19.01 -7.58
N ILE A 79 0.44 19.07 -7.19
CA ILE A 79 1.10 17.97 -6.47
C ILE A 79 0.88 18.12 -4.97
N VAL A 80 0.88 19.35 -4.44
CA VAL A 80 0.60 19.66 -3.03
C VAL A 80 -0.79 20.29 -2.91
N SER A 81 -1.64 19.65 -2.10
CA SER A 81 -2.93 20.17 -1.64
C SER A 81 -2.81 20.76 -0.25
N LEU A 82 -3.43 21.91 -0.05
CA LEU A 82 -3.40 22.62 1.22
C LEU A 82 -4.52 22.15 2.14
N VAL A 83 -4.16 21.82 3.38
CA VAL A 83 -5.12 21.55 4.45
C VAL A 83 -5.53 22.89 5.07
N PRO A 84 -6.84 23.16 5.24
CA PRO A 84 -7.33 24.40 5.83
C PRO A 84 -6.75 24.67 7.22
N SER A 85 -6.69 25.95 7.60
CA SER A 85 -6.17 26.35 8.90
C SER A 85 -7.10 25.89 10.03
N GLY A 86 -6.53 25.38 11.11
CA GLY A 86 -7.29 24.89 12.28
C GLY A 86 -7.82 23.47 12.13
N GLU A 87 -7.59 22.81 10.99
CA GLU A 87 -7.96 21.43 10.75
C GLU A 87 -6.75 20.48 10.88
N SER A 88 -7.05 19.21 11.12
CA SER A 88 -6.04 18.15 11.26
C SER A 88 -5.66 17.59 9.89
N ASP A 89 -4.42 17.81 9.47
CA ASP A 89 -3.83 17.19 8.28
C ASP A 89 -3.82 15.66 8.35
N ASP A 90 -3.56 15.08 9.52
CA ASP A 90 -3.68 13.63 9.74
C ASP A 90 -5.04 13.08 9.28
N ALA A 91 -6.13 13.78 9.62
CA ALA A 91 -7.49 13.33 9.26
C ALA A 91 -7.69 13.32 7.73
N TYR A 92 -7.19 14.33 7.02
CA TYR A 92 -7.26 14.38 5.56
C TYR A 92 -6.39 13.31 4.91
N ILE A 93 -5.14 13.17 5.36
CA ILE A 93 -4.18 12.19 4.84
C ILE A 93 -4.74 10.78 4.99
N LEU A 94 -5.17 10.40 6.20
CA LEU A 94 -5.64 9.06 6.51
C LEU A 94 -6.94 8.75 5.77
N ASN A 95 -7.91 9.67 5.79
CA ASN A 95 -9.19 9.46 5.14
C ASN A 95 -9.03 9.35 3.61
N TYR A 96 -8.28 10.27 3.01
CA TYR A 96 -8.07 10.29 1.56
C TYR A 96 -7.29 9.06 1.09
N ALA A 97 -6.19 8.72 1.78
CA ALA A 97 -5.38 7.56 1.43
C ALA A 97 -6.18 6.26 1.53
N ARG A 98 -6.96 6.09 2.61
CA ARG A 98 -7.79 4.90 2.80
C ARG A 98 -8.90 4.79 1.77
N ALA A 99 -9.59 5.89 1.44
CA ALA A 99 -10.65 5.91 0.43
C ALA A 99 -10.15 5.56 -0.97
N HIS A 100 -8.87 5.84 -1.26
CA HIS A 100 -8.26 5.62 -2.57
C HIS A 100 -7.31 4.41 -2.63
N ASN A 101 -7.27 3.59 -1.57
CA ASN A 101 -6.33 2.47 -1.45
C ASN A 101 -4.88 2.88 -1.77
N ALA A 102 -4.47 4.02 -1.23
CA ALA A 102 -3.17 4.62 -1.47
C ALA A 102 -2.18 4.29 -0.35
N PHE A 103 -0.89 4.26 -0.69
CA PHE A 103 0.17 4.22 0.31
C PHE A 103 0.39 5.61 0.90
N ILE A 104 0.82 5.68 2.16
CA ILE A 104 1.21 6.91 2.84
C ILE A 104 2.74 6.95 2.99
N ILE A 105 3.36 8.06 2.62
CA ILE A 105 4.74 8.39 3.00
C ILE A 105 4.70 9.27 4.24
N SER A 106 5.02 8.68 5.39
CA SER A 106 5.19 9.39 6.65
C SER A 106 6.01 8.55 7.62
N ASN A 107 6.84 9.20 8.44
CA ASN A 107 7.49 8.59 9.60
C ASN A 107 6.62 8.65 10.86
N ASP A 108 5.51 9.40 10.83
CA ASP A 108 4.55 9.40 11.92
C ASP A 108 3.80 8.06 12.00
N MET A 109 3.48 7.65 13.22
CA MET A 109 2.65 6.49 13.51
C MET A 109 1.18 6.88 13.71
N TYR A 110 0.84 8.17 13.58
CA TYR A 110 -0.50 8.76 13.74
C TYR A 110 -1.12 8.42 15.09
N ARG A 111 -0.31 8.37 16.16
CA ARG A 111 -0.74 7.87 17.47
C ARG A 111 -1.85 8.72 18.05
N ASP A 112 -1.77 10.03 17.89
CA ASP A 112 -2.75 10.98 18.44
C ASP A 112 -4.09 10.84 17.72
N HIS A 113 -4.07 10.74 16.38
CA HIS A 113 -5.27 10.43 15.61
C HIS A 113 -5.88 9.08 16.02
N LEU A 114 -5.06 8.03 16.14
CA LEU A 114 -5.52 6.71 16.56
C LEU A 114 -6.15 6.74 17.96
N GLN A 115 -5.57 7.49 18.90
CA GLN A 115 -6.12 7.63 20.25
C GLN A 115 -7.49 8.33 20.28
N SER A 116 -7.78 9.19 19.31
CA SER A 116 -9.09 9.83 19.18
C SER A 116 -10.21 8.87 18.74
N ILE A 117 -9.86 7.69 18.21
CA ILE A 117 -10.83 6.71 17.72
C ILE A 117 -11.41 5.92 18.91
N HIS A 118 -12.65 6.23 19.28
CA HIS A 118 -13.34 5.56 20.39
C HIS A 118 -13.83 4.14 20.07
N SER A 119 -14.12 3.86 18.79
CA SER A 119 -14.56 2.53 18.39
C SER A 119 -13.39 1.57 18.25
N LYS A 120 -13.34 0.55 19.12
CA LYS A 120 -12.27 -0.46 19.12
C LYS A 120 -12.10 -1.16 17.77
N SER A 121 -13.20 -1.44 17.06
CA SER A 121 -13.13 -2.10 15.74
C SER A 121 -12.51 -1.19 14.68
N ILE A 122 -12.86 0.10 14.68
CA ILE A 122 -12.28 1.09 13.77
C ILE A 122 -10.80 1.29 14.10
N TYR A 123 -10.45 1.42 15.38
CA TYR A 123 -9.06 1.53 15.84
C TYR A 123 -8.21 0.36 15.33
N THR A 124 -8.64 -0.88 15.59
CA THR A 124 -7.89 -2.07 15.15
C THR A 124 -7.78 -2.15 13.63
N SER A 125 -8.87 -1.84 12.90
CA SER A 125 -8.84 -1.81 11.43
C SER A 125 -7.91 -0.74 10.89
N MET A 126 -7.81 0.42 11.55
CA MET A 126 -6.90 1.48 11.16
C MET A 126 -5.44 1.10 11.43
N CYS A 127 -5.15 0.50 12.59
CA CYS A 127 -3.79 0.04 12.91
C CYS A 127 -3.26 -0.99 11.90
N ILE A 128 -4.07 -2.00 11.56
CA ILE A 128 -3.70 -3.01 10.56
C ILE A 128 -3.47 -2.34 9.20
N TRP A 129 -4.40 -1.47 8.79
CA TRP A 129 -4.27 -0.78 7.51
C TRP A 129 -3.01 0.11 7.46
N LEU A 130 -2.69 0.84 8.53
CA LEU A 130 -1.49 1.66 8.62
C LEU A 130 -0.21 0.83 8.55
N GLU A 131 -0.16 -0.33 9.20
CA GLU A 131 0.98 -1.24 9.10
C GLU A 131 1.27 -1.66 7.66
N GLU A 132 0.22 -1.80 6.84
CA GLU A 132 0.33 -2.23 5.45
C GLU A 132 0.52 -1.10 4.45
N ASN A 133 -0.03 0.08 4.74
CA ASN A 133 -0.12 1.16 3.75
C ASN A 133 0.81 2.33 4.07
N ARG A 134 1.32 2.45 5.31
CA ARG A 134 2.31 3.47 5.64
C ARG A 134 3.73 2.97 5.36
N CYS A 135 4.44 3.72 4.54
CA CYS A 135 5.85 3.55 4.28
C CYS A 135 6.65 4.66 4.99
N GLY A 136 7.45 4.26 5.98
CA GLY A 136 8.49 5.12 6.53
C GLY A 136 9.59 5.40 5.50
N TYR A 137 10.45 6.36 5.79
CA TYR A 137 11.53 6.79 4.91
C TYR A 137 12.67 7.43 5.72
N LEU A 138 13.79 7.69 5.06
CA LEU A 138 14.89 8.49 5.59
C LEU A 138 15.54 9.32 4.50
N PHE A 139 16.32 10.32 4.91
CA PHE A 139 17.23 11.05 4.03
C PHE A 139 18.68 10.62 4.28
N ALA A 140 19.28 9.94 3.32
CA ALA A 140 20.69 9.54 3.35
C ALA A 140 21.50 10.42 2.40
N GLN A 141 22.28 11.37 2.95
CA GLN A 141 23.10 12.30 2.16
C GLN A 141 22.29 12.99 1.04
N ASN A 142 21.16 13.60 1.41
CA ASN A 142 20.19 14.23 0.50
C ASN A 142 19.44 13.29 -0.47
N ASN A 143 19.67 11.97 -0.39
CA ASN A 143 18.84 11.02 -1.12
C ASN A 143 17.64 10.60 -0.27
N PHE A 144 16.46 10.70 -0.84
CA PHE A 144 15.25 10.18 -0.23
C PHE A 144 15.18 8.66 -0.42
N VAL A 145 15.10 7.91 0.69
CA VAL A 145 15.13 6.45 0.70
C VAL A 145 13.91 5.93 1.43
N LEU A 146 13.08 5.14 0.74
CA LEU A 146 11.95 4.44 1.34
C LEU A 146 12.44 3.34 2.28
N ASN A 147 11.66 3.06 3.33
CA ASN A 147 11.90 1.89 4.18
C ASN A 147 11.87 0.62 3.30
N PRO A 148 12.97 -0.14 3.17
CA PRO A 148 13.03 -1.31 2.29
C PRO A 148 12.11 -2.45 2.73
N THR A 149 11.65 -2.46 3.98
CA THR A 149 10.73 -3.49 4.50
C THR A 149 9.26 -3.12 4.42
N SER A 150 8.92 -1.97 3.82
CA SER A 150 7.52 -1.57 3.63
C SER A 150 6.85 -2.35 2.50
N ALA A 151 5.54 -2.49 2.58
CA ALA A 151 4.75 -3.10 1.50
C ALA A 151 4.92 -2.35 0.16
N LEU A 152 5.03 -1.01 0.20
CA LEU A 152 5.31 -0.20 -0.99
C LEU A 152 6.64 -0.59 -1.64
N SER A 153 7.72 -0.68 -0.87
CA SER A 153 9.04 -1.09 -1.36
C SER A 153 9.02 -2.48 -1.98
N PHE A 154 8.31 -3.43 -1.35
CA PHE A 154 8.12 -4.78 -1.92
C PHE A 154 7.33 -4.76 -3.22
N ALA A 155 6.26 -3.95 -3.31
CA ALA A 155 5.45 -3.81 -4.52
C ALA A 155 6.27 -3.24 -5.68
N LEU A 156 7.09 -2.22 -5.43
CA LEU A 156 8.00 -1.62 -6.40
C LEU A 156 9.03 -2.64 -6.91
N HIS A 157 9.66 -3.38 -6.01
CA HIS A 157 10.68 -4.38 -6.38
C HIS A 157 10.11 -5.48 -7.28
N LYS A 158 8.90 -5.96 -6.96
CA LYS A 158 8.20 -6.97 -7.78
C LYS A 158 7.90 -6.46 -9.19
N LYS A 159 7.47 -5.20 -9.34
CA LYS A 159 7.20 -4.57 -10.64
C LYS A 159 8.48 -4.46 -11.48
N THR A 160 9.61 -4.12 -10.87
CA THR A 160 10.92 -4.07 -11.53
C THR A 160 11.33 -5.44 -12.06
N ILE A 161 11.23 -6.48 -11.25
CA ILE A 161 11.58 -7.86 -11.66
C ILE A 161 10.69 -8.33 -12.82
N GLN A 162 9.38 -8.12 -12.74
CA GLN A 162 8.44 -8.51 -13.80
C GLN A 162 8.78 -7.81 -15.13
N THR A 163 9.05 -6.52 -15.07
CA THR A 163 9.43 -5.72 -16.24
C THR A 163 10.72 -6.25 -16.88
N GLN A 164 11.74 -6.57 -16.10
CA GLN A 164 12.99 -7.14 -16.59
C GLN A 164 12.81 -8.52 -17.24
N HIS A 165 11.99 -9.41 -16.66
CA HIS A 165 11.68 -10.70 -17.27
C HIS A 165 10.95 -10.57 -18.61
N THR A 166 10.00 -9.63 -18.73
CA THR A 166 9.28 -9.38 -19.98
C THR A 166 10.21 -8.86 -21.08
N TYR A 167 11.14 -7.94 -20.75
CA TYR A 167 12.14 -7.46 -21.70
C TYR A 167 13.10 -8.58 -22.15
N ALA A 168 13.59 -9.41 -21.22
CA ALA A 168 14.47 -10.53 -21.53
C ALA A 168 13.78 -11.57 -22.45
N HIS A 169 12.51 -11.88 -22.19
CA HIS A 169 11.75 -12.80 -23.04
C HIS A 169 11.48 -12.23 -24.44
N THR A 170 11.21 -10.93 -24.54
CA THR A 170 10.98 -10.26 -25.84
C THR A 170 12.25 -10.22 -26.69
N GLN A 171 13.42 -9.99 -26.07
CA GLN A 171 14.71 -10.05 -26.77
C GLN A 171 15.10 -11.48 -27.19
N ALA A 172 14.78 -12.49 -26.37
CA ALA A 172 15.00 -13.88 -26.73
C ALA A 172 14.11 -14.36 -27.88
N HIS A 173 12.87 -13.85 -27.98
CA HIS A 173 11.95 -14.22 -29.06
C HIS A 173 12.24 -13.45 -30.37
N GLY A 174 12.73 -12.21 -30.27
CA GLY A 174 13.16 -11.40 -31.41
C GLY A 174 14.38 -11.95 -32.17
N GLN A 175 15.20 -12.81 -31.54
CA GLN A 175 16.31 -13.50 -32.21
C GLN A 175 15.94 -14.88 -32.80
N ARG A 176 14.69 -15.35 -32.65
CA ARG A 176 14.24 -16.66 -33.18
C ARG A 176 13.28 -16.57 -34.37
N HIS A 177 13.05 -15.39 -34.93
CA HIS A 177 12.27 -15.24 -36.16
C HIS A 177 13.15 -15.10 -37.41
N THR A 178 14.03 -16.08 -37.62
CA THR A 178 14.19 -16.68 -38.94
C THR A 178 13.93 -18.18 -38.77
N HIS A 179 12.96 -18.69 -39.52
CA HIS A 179 12.52 -20.09 -39.53
C HIS A 179 11.71 -20.59 -38.32
N THR A 180 10.38 -20.57 -38.49
CA THR A 180 9.49 -21.76 -38.53
C THR A 180 8.12 -21.35 -38.01
N GLN A 181 7.18 -21.10 -38.92
CA GLN A 181 5.75 -21.16 -38.62
C GLN A 181 5.38 -22.64 -38.50
N HIS A 182 4.77 -23.07 -37.39
CA HIS A 182 3.54 -23.87 -37.39
C HIS A 182 3.11 -24.27 -35.96
N THR A 183 1.83 -24.02 -35.68
CA THR A 183 0.95 -24.67 -34.69
C THR A 183 1.30 -24.55 -33.19
N LEU A 184 0.38 -23.96 -32.42
CA LEU A 184 -0.22 -24.59 -31.23
C LEU A 184 -1.29 -23.67 -30.60
N THR A 185 -2.55 -24.05 -30.82
CA THR A 185 -3.73 -23.67 -30.03
C THR A 185 -3.95 -24.69 -28.91
N HIS A 186 -4.44 -24.23 -27.75
CA HIS A 186 -4.90 -25.00 -26.57
C HIS A 186 -3.87 -25.62 -25.62
N ALA A 187 -3.39 -24.86 -24.63
CA ALA A 187 -2.75 -25.45 -23.42
C ALA A 187 -2.81 -24.60 -22.12
N HIS A 188 -3.58 -23.50 -22.04
CA HIS A 188 -3.36 -22.53 -20.95
C HIS A 188 -4.25 -22.61 -19.70
N THR A 189 -5.28 -23.46 -19.66
CA THR A 189 -6.22 -23.53 -18.53
C THR A 189 -6.00 -24.70 -17.55
N HIS A 190 -5.27 -25.75 -17.93
CA HIS A 190 -5.09 -26.93 -17.07
C HIS A 190 -3.96 -26.79 -16.05
N SER A 191 -2.90 -26.05 -16.38
CA SER A 191 -1.70 -25.96 -15.54
C SER A 191 -1.88 -25.08 -14.29
N ARG A 192 -2.87 -24.18 -14.26
CA ARG A 192 -3.08 -23.24 -13.15
C ARG A 192 -3.87 -23.86 -11.99
N ASN A 193 -4.76 -24.81 -12.27
CA ASN A 193 -5.53 -25.53 -11.24
C ASN A 193 -4.69 -26.60 -10.53
N GLN A 194 -3.74 -27.24 -11.21
CA GLN A 194 -2.86 -28.24 -10.59
C GLN A 194 -1.87 -27.62 -9.58
N LEU A 195 -1.40 -26.39 -9.83
CA LEU A 195 -0.45 -25.69 -8.94
C LEU A 195 -1.09 -25.24 -7.61
N VAL A 196 -2.36 -24.84 -7.64
CA VAL A 196 -3.12 -24.44 -6.46
C VAL A 196 -3.48 -25.65 -5.58
N GLN A 197 -3.82 -26.79 -6.19
CA GLN A 197 -4.08 -28.03 -5.46
C GLN A 197 -2.84 -28.57 -4.75
N THR A 198 -1.67 -28.53 -5.38
CA THR A 198 -0.43 -29.07 -4.80
C THR A 198 0.08 -28.24 -3.62
N SER A 199 -0.09 -26.91 -3.65
CA SER A 199 0.35 -26.05 -2.53
C SER A 199 -0.52 -26.20 -1.28
N PHE A 200 -1.80 -26.54 -1.42
CA PHE A 200 -2.72 -26.66 -0.30
C PHE A 200 -2.57 -27.98 0.47
N GLU A 201 -2.37 -29.09 -0.24
CA GLU A 201 -2.11 -30.40 0.38
C GLU A 201 -0.81 -30.39 1.21
N VAL A 202 0.21 -29.66 0.75
CA VAL A 202 1.46 -29.47 1.50
C VAL A 202 1.21 -28.73 2.82
N ILE A 203 0.39 -27.68 2.82
CA ILE A 203 0.05 -26.91 4.03
C ILE A 203 -0.76 -27.76 5.02
N ILE A 204 -1.70 -28.58 4.53
CA ILE A 204 -2.49 -29.49 5.38
C ILE A 204 -1.58 -30.53 6.04
N GLN A 205 -0.68 -31.15 5.28
CA GLN A 205 0.26 -32.14 5.82
C GLN A 205 1.20 -31.52 6.86
N GLU A 206 1.66 -30.28 6.65
CA GLU A 206 2.50 -29.57 7.61
C GLU A 206 1.77 -29.25 8.92
N LEU A 207 0.46 -28.94 8.85
CA LEU A 207 -0.36 -28.62 10.02
C LEU A 207 -0.79 -29.85 10.81
N ILE A 208 -1.05 -30.97 10.13
CA ILE A 208 -1.28 -32.28 10.75
C ILE A 208 0.00 -32.71 11.49
N HIS A 209 1.17 -32.55 10.87
CA HIS A 209 2.45 -32.89 11.48
C HIS A 209 2.77 -32.03 12.73
N LYS A 210 2.34 -30.77 12.75
CA LYS A 210 2.50 -29.84 13.89
C LYS A 210 1.43 -30.01 14.99
N ASN A 211 0.59 -31.04 14.90
CA ASN A 211 -0.44 -31.42 15.88
C ASN A 211 -1.35 -30.25 16.32
N ARG A 212 -1.84 -29.46 15.35
CA ARG A 212 -2.78 -28.34 15.58
C ARG A 212 -4.17 -28.60 14.99
N PRO A 213 -4.94 -29.56 15.55
CA PRO A 213 -6.22 -30.01 14.97
C PRO A 213 -7.32 -28.93 14.94
N HIS A 214 -7.28 -27.96 15.86
CA HIS A 214 -8.24 -26.83 15.88
C HIS A 214 -8.07 -25.88 14.67
N LEU A 215 -6.87 -25.80 14.08
CA LEU A 215 -6.64 -25.05 12.84
C LEU A 215 -7.14 -25.80 11.61
N LEU A 216 -7.24 -27.14 11.69
CA LEU A 216 -7.73 -27.97 10.59
C LEU A 216 -9.24 -27.79 10.37
N GLU A 217 -10.03 -27.70 11.45
CA GLU A 217 -11.47 -27.38 11.36
C GLU A 217 -11.71 -26.02 10.69
N HIS A 218 -10.92 -24.99 11.02
CA HIS A 218 -11.05 -23.67 10.41
C HIS A 218 -10.65 -23.64 8.94
N ILE A 219 -9.64 -24.40 8.53
CA ILE A 219 -9.21 -24.52 7.13
C ILE A 219 -10.26 -25.29 6.32
N LEU A 220 -10.84 -26.35 6.88
CA LEU A 220 -11.92 -27.11 6.27
C LEU A 220 -13.21 -26.26 6.16
N LEU A 221 -13.52 -25.44 7.15
CA LEU A 221 -14.61 -24.46 7.10
C LEU A 221 -14.37 -23.38 6.03
N THR A 222 -13.14 -22.86 5.92
CA THR A 222 -12.76 -21.90 4.88
C THR A 222 -12.89 -22.52 3.49
N ARG A 223 -12.53 -23.81 3.35
CA ARG A 223 -12.64 -24.57 2.10
C ARG A 223 -14.10 -24.91 1.77
N ALA A 224 -14.93 -25.22 2.77
CA ALA A 224 -16.38 -25.40 2.59
C ALA A 224 -17.05 -24.08 2.16
N PHE A 225 -16.60 -22.94 2.71
CA PHE A 225 -17.09 -21.61 2.34
C PHE A 225 -16.71 -21.24 0.89
N LEU A 226 -15.44 -21.46 0.50
CA LEU A 226 -14.98 -21.27 -0.88
C LEU A 226 -15.65 -22.24 -1.88
N ALA A 227 -15.98 -23.46 -1.44
CA ALA A 227 -16.71 -24.43 -2.27
C ALA A 227 -18.21 -24.07 -2.40
N LEU A 228 -18.81 -23.47 -1.37
CA LEU A 228 -20.16 -22.90 -1.41
C LEU A 228 -20.25 -21.66 -2.31
N GLU A 229 -19.19 -20.86 -2.41
CA GLU A 229 -19.12 -19.71 -3.35
C GLU A 229 -19.16 -20.11 -4.83
N VAL A 230 -18.72 -21.32 -5.20
CA VAL A 230 -18.90 -21.84 -6.57
C VAL A 230 -20.38 -22.10 -6.88
N SER A 231 -21.23 -22.21 -5.86
CA SER A 231 -22.68 -22.42 -5.97
C SER A 231 -23.53 -21.16 -5.75
N ILE A 232 -22.96 -20.06 -5.24
CA ILE A 232 -23.68 -18.82 -4.91
C ILE A 232 -23.00 -17.65 -5.66
N ILE A 233 -22.90 -17.78 -6.99
CA ILE A 233 -22.74 -16.62 -7.88
C ILE A 233 -24.13 -16.25 -8.37
N ASP A 234 -24.97 -15.81 -7.45
CA ASP A 234 -26.07 -14.91 -7.77
C ASP A 234 -26.58 -14.29 -6.46
N HIS A 235 -26.45 -12.96 -6.38
CA HIS A 235 -27.02 -12.07 -5.36
C HIS A 235 -26.25 -11.93 -4.04
N THR A 236 -25.15 -11.16 -4.03
CA THR A 236 -24.98 -9.94 -3.17
C THR A 236 -23.58 -9.33 -3.31
N PRO A 237 -23.43 -8.01 -3.61
CA PRO A 237 -22.11 -7.40 -3.85
C PRO A 237 -21.36 -6.93 -2.59
N TYR A 238 -21.88 -7.16 -1.38
CA TYR A 238 -21.33 -6.55 -0.15
C TYR A 238 -20.36 -7.44 0.64
N ILE A 239 -20.22 -8.72 0.30
CA ILE A 239 -19.42 -9.67 1.09
C ILE A 239 -17.94 -9.71 0.64
N ILE A 240 -17.65 -9.40 -0.62
CA ILE A 240 -16.32 -9.57 -1.22
C ILE A 240 -15.25 -8.65 -0.60
N HIS A 241 -15.64 -7.49 -0.07
CA HIS A 241 -14.69 -6.55 0.55
C HIS A 241 -14.28 -6.92 1.99
N TYR A 242 -14.98 -7.85 2.65
CA TYR A 242 -14.72 -8.18 4.06
C TYR A 242 -13.94 -9.48 4.26
N ILE A 243 -13.97 -10.41 3.30
CA ILE A 243 -13.39 -11.76 3.45
C ILE A 243 -11.90 -11.77 3.80
N PRO A 244 -11.00 -10.96 3.18
CA PRO A 244 -9.60 -10.95 3.55
C PRO A 244 -9.38 -10.46 5.00
N TYR A 245 -10.23 -9.54 5.45
CA TYR A 245 -10.14 -8.92 6.77
C TYR A 245 -10.75 -9.80 7.86
N THR A 246 -11.82 -10.54 7.58
CA THR A 246 -12.45 -11.45 8.56
C THR A 246 -11.56 -12.67 8.82
N ILE A 247 -10.95 -13.25 7.78
CA ILE A 247 -10.01 -14.38 7.93
C ILE A 247 -8.78 -13.94 8.76
N ARG A 248 -8.27 -12.73 8.50
CA ARG A 248 -7.12 -12.19 9.22
C ARG A 248 -7.45 -11.72 10.64
N TYR A 249 -8.65 -11.19 10.87
CA TYR A 249 -9.19 -10.85 12.18
C TYR A 249 -9.33 -12.09 13.08
N LEU A 250 -9.85 -13.20 12.53
CA LEU A 250 -9.94 -14.48 13.23
C LEU A 250 -8.56 -15.05 13.58
N LEU A 251 -7.57 -14.91 12.69
CA LEU A 251 -6.18 -15.26 12.96
C LEU A 251 -5.56 -14.39 14.07
N CYS A 252 -5.84 -13.08 14.07
CA CYS A 252 -5.28 -12.13 15.05
C CYS A 252 -5.86 -12.33 16.47
N LEU A 253 -7.13 -12.71 16.59
CA LEU A 253 -7.76 -13.00 17.88
C LEU A 253 -7.24 -14.30 18.52
N HIS A 254 -6.70 -15.23 17.74
CA HIS A 254 -6.25 -16.55 18.22
C HIS A 254 -4.74 -16.66 18.48
N THR A 255 -3.90 -15.79 17.91
CA THR A 255 -2.44 -15.81 18.14
C THR A 255 -2.00 -15.08 19.41
N GLY A 256 -2.92 -14.50 20.17
CA GLY A 256 -2.64 -13.97 21.51
C GLY A 256 -1.56 -12.89 21.58
N TRP A 257 -1.41 -12.09 20.51
CA TRP A 257 -0.49 -10.95 20.51
C TRP A 257 -1.07 -9.78 21.31
N GLY A 258 -0.92 -9.87 22.63
CA GLY A 258 -1.43 -8.89 23.57
C GLY A 258 -1.20 -9.31 25.01
N ARG A 259 0.03 -9.65 25.39
CA ARG A 259 0.54 -9.62 26.77
C ARG A 259 2.06 -9.81 26.77
N GLN A 260 2.80 -8.71 26.79
CA GLN A 260 4.05 -8.64 27.54
C GLN A 260 3.99 -7.36 28.38
N THR A 261 3.62 -7.56 29.64
CA THR A 261 3.89 -6.64 30.75
C THR A 261 5.28 -6.94 31.29
N ARG A 262 6.21 -6.00 31.13
CA ARG A 262 7.01 -5.37 32.19
C ARG A 262 7.97 -4.37 31.57
#